data_AF-A0A1F9IH39-F1
#
_entry.id   AF-A0A1F9IH39-F1
#
_cell.length_a   1.000
_cell.length_b   1.000
_cell.length_c   1.000
_cell.angle_alpha   90.00
_cell.angle_beta   90.00
_cell.angle_gamma   90.00
#
_symmetry.space_group_name_H-M   'P 1'
#
loop_
_entity.id
_entity.type
_entity.pdbx_description
1 polymer ?
#
loop_
_entity_poly.entity_id
_entity_poly.type
_entity_poly.pdbx_seq_one_letter_code
_entity_poly.pdbx_strand_id
1 'polypeptide(L)' 'MSRDASYLLDILLYAKDAAEFTTDMNKEAFLSDPKCQFAVIRCLEVIGEAAKHGLRRANPIYRLYFTSSVPTPLAPLIRG' A
#
# COMPACT_ATOMS: atom_id res chain seq x y z
N MET A 1 10.56 -18.11 -7.81
CA MET A 1 10.67 -17.00 -6.83
C MET A 1 9.83 -17.32 -5.61
N SER A 2 10.25 -16.93 -4.40
CA SER A 2 9.40 -17.05 -3.21
C SER A 2 8.21 -16.08 -3.32
N ARG A 3 7.03 -16.48 -2.81
CA ARG A 3 5.82 -15.63 -2.89
C ARG A 3 6.00 -14.28 -2.21
N ASP A 4 6.78 -14.23 -1.12
CA ASP A 4 7.04 -12.98 -0.39
C ASP A 4 7.91 -12.03 -1.21
N ALA A 5 8.89 -12.55 -1.97
CA ALA A 5 9.67 -11.76 -2.91
C ALA A 5 8.82 -11.24 -4.08
N SER A 6 7.80 -11.98 -4.52
CA SER A 6 6.86 -11.50 -5.53
C SER A 6 6.04 -10.31 -5.03
N TYR A 7 5.53 -10.34 -3.78
CA TYR A 7 4.80 -9.20 -3.21
C TYR A 7 5.68 -7.95 -3.06
N LEU A 8 6.94 -8.11 -2.62
CA LEU A 8 7.88 -7.00 -2.52
C LEU A 8 8.21 -6.41 -3.90
N LEU A 9 8.35 -7.27 -4.91
CA LEU A 9 8.55 -6.83 -6.29
C LEU A 9 7.35 -6.07 -6.83
N ASP A 10 6.12 -6.55 -6.59
CA ASP A 10 4.90 -5.84 -6.98
C ASP A 10 4.85 -4.46 -6.32
N ILE A 11 5.11 -4.37 -5.00
CA ILE A 11 5.16 -3.08 -4.30
C ILE A 11 6.16 -2.13 -4.95
N LEU A 12 7.37 -2.61 -5.24
CA LEU A 12 8.43 -1.80 -5.82
C LEU A 12 8.07 -1.29 -7.22
N LEU A 13 7.57 -2.17 -8.09
CA LEU A 13 7.22 -1.82 -9.47
C LEU A 13 6.07 -0.83 -9.52
N TYR A 14 4.98 -1.09 -8.79
CA TYR A 14 3.83 -0.19 -8.82
C TYR A 14 4.09 1.15 -8.11
N ALA A 15 4.97 1.18 -7.10
CA ALA A 15 5.40 2.44 -6.50
C ALA A 15 6.22 3.28 -7.47
N LYS A 16 7.09 2.64 -8.26
CA LYS A 16 7.84 3.30 -9.33
C LYS A 16 6.89 3.86 -10.40
N ASP A 17 5.95 3.05 -10.88
CA ASP A 17 4.97 3.48 -11.90
C ASP A 17 4.13 4.67 -11.40
N ALA A 18 3.65 4.63 -10.15
CA ALA A 18 2.91 5.74 -9.56
C ALA A 18 3.73 7.04 -9.54
N ALA A 19 5.02 6.96 -9.21
CA ALA A 19 5.91 8.12 -9.24
C ALA A 19 6.13 8.61 -10.68
N GLU A 20 6.36 7.72 -11.64
CA GLU A 20 6.54 8.05 -13.06
C GLU A 20 5.30 8.74 -13.65
N PHE A 21 4.09 8.28 -13.35
CA PHE A 21 2.85 8.93 -13.81
C PHE A 21 2.72 10.38 -13.34
N THR A 22 3.31 10.71 -12.18
CA THR A 22 3.21 12.04 -11.57
C THR A 22 4.46 12.92 -11.75
N THR A 23 5.54 12.40 -12.36
CA THR A 23 6.87 13.04 -12.34
C THR A 23 6.88 14.45 -12.95
N ASP A 24 6.15 14.66 -14.05
CA ASP A 24 6.09 15.95 -14.75
C ASP A 24 4.72 16.65 -14.58
N MET A 25 3.98 16.29 -13.52
CA MET A 25 2.65 16.85 -13.25
C MET A 25 2.67 17.74 -12.02
N ASN A 26 2.12 18.95 -12.17
CA ASN A 26 1.70 19.74 -11.02
C ASN A 26 0.31 19.28 -10.53
N LYS A 27 -0.10 19.82 -9.39
CA LYS A 27 -1.35 19.43 -8.73
C LYS A 27 -2.58 19.67 -9.62
N GLU A 28 -2.65 20.81 -10.29
CA GLU A 28 -3.77 21.18 -11.14
C GLU A 28 -3.86 20.28 -12.38
N ALA A 29 -2.73 19.99 -13.02
CA ALA A 29 -2.65 19.05 -14.13
C ALA A 29 -3.12 17.65 -13.70
N PHE A 30 -2.69 17.17 -12.53
CA PHE A 30 -3.13 15.89 -12.00
C PHE A 30 -4.64 15.86 -11.72
N LEU A 31 -5.18 16.90 -11.09
CA LEU A 31 -6.62 17.00 -10.81
C LEU A 31 -7.47 17.10 -12.09
N SER A 32 -6.89 17.62 -13.18
CA SER A 32 -7.55 17.71 -14.49
C SER A 32 -7.45 16.44 -15.36
N ASP A 33 -6.65 15.45 -14.95
CA ASP A 33 -6.47 14.18 -15.67
C ASP A 33 -7.00 12.97 -14.87
N PRO A 34 -8.29 12.60 -15.07
CA PRO A 34 -8.88 11.42 -14.44
C PRO A 34 -8.17 10.12 -14.78
N LYS A 35 -7.56 9.99 -15.97
CA LYS A 35 -6.89 8.74 -16.37
C LYS A 35 -5.63 8.52 -15.54
N CYS A 36 -4.84 9.58 -15.34
CA CYS A 36 -3.69 9.54 -14.45
C CYS A 36 -4.11 9.23 -13.00
N GLN A 37 -5.20 9.83 -12.52
CA GLN A 37 -5.75 9.51 -11.19
C GLN A 37 -6.11 8.03 -11.07
N PHE A 38 -6.82 7.45 -12.04
CA PHE A 38 -7.16 6.03 -12.04
C PHE A 38 -5.92 5.14 -12.06
N ALA A 39 -4.88 5.51 -12.82
CA ALA A 39 -3.62 4.78 -12.87
C ALA A 39 -2.92 4.78 -11.50
N VAL A 40 -2.82 5.95 -10.85
CA VAL A 40 -2.20 6.09 -9.52
C VAL A 40 -3.01 5.34 -8.45
N ILE A 41 -4.34 5.46 -8.46
CA ILE A 41 -5.23 4.72 -7.54
C ILE A 41 -5.00 3.21 -7.70
N ARG A 42 -4.94 2.73 -8.95
CA ARG A 42 -4.69 1.31 -9.22
C ARG A 42 -3.34 0.85 -8.67
N CYS A 43 -2.28 1.64 -8.81
CA CYS A 43 -0.98 1.34 -8.20
C CYS A 43 -1.09 1.20 -6.68
N LEU A 44 -1.78 2.13 -6.02
CA LEU A 44 -1.95 2.10 -4.57
C LEU A 44 -2.76 0.88 -4.10
N GLU A 45 -3.78 0.45 -4.83
CA GLU A 45 -4.53 -0.76 -4.54
C GLU A 45 -3.65 -2.02 -4.58
N VAL A 46 -2.82 -2.16 -5.62
CA VAL A 46 -1.92 -3.31 -5.77
C VAL A 46 -0.89 -3.33 -4.64
N ILE A 47 -0.29 -2.18 -4.34
CA ILE A 47 0.67 -2.02 -3.24
C ILE A 47 0.02 -2.41 -1.90
N GLY A 48 -1.19 -1.90 -1.63
CA GLY A 48 -1.92 -2.20 -0.40
C GLY A 48 -2.25 -3.70 -0.25
N GLU A 49 -2.67 -4.34 -1.34
CA GLU A 49 -2.98 -5.76 -1.34
C GLU A 49 -1.73 -6.62 -1.16
N ALA A 50 -0.63 -6.30 -1.84
CA ALA A 50 0.65 -6.98 -1.68
C ALA A 50 1.21 -6.81 -0.26
N ALA A 51 1.12 -5.61 0.32
CA ALA A 51 1.56 -5.32 1.69
C ALA A 51 0.75 -6.12 2.72
N LYS A 52 -0.58 -6.18 2.56
CA LYS A 52 -1.47 -6.98 3.41
C LYS A 52 -1.12 -8.46 3.38
N HIS A 53 -0.83 -9.00 2.19
CA HIS A 53 -0.49 -10.41 2.02
C HIS A 53 0.89 -10.76 2.57
N GLY A 54 1.90 -9.92 2.32
CA GLY A 54 3.25 -10.07 2.88
C GLY A 54 3.25 -10.01 4.41
N LEU A 55 2.57 -9.01 4.99
CA LEU A 55 2.54 -8.79 6.44
C LEU A 55 1.80 -9.91 7.20
N ARG A 56 0.70 -10.43 6.64
CA ARG A 56 -0.11 -11.49 7.25
C ARG A 56 0.65 -12.82 7.40
N ARG A 57 1.70 -13.03 6.61
CA ARG A 57 2.59 -14.19 6.70
C ARG A 57 3.79 -13.95 7.60
N ALA A 58 4.35 -12.74 7.57
CA ALA A 58 5.47 -12.37 8.42
C ALA A 58 5.10 -12.35 9.92
N ASN A 59 3.86 -11.96 10.27
CA ASN A 59 3.39 -11.99 11.64
C ASN A 59 1.85 -12.13 11.74
N PRO A 60 1.32 -13.24 12.29
CA PRO A 60 -0.12 -13.51 12.34
C PRO A 60 -0.92 -12.54 13.24
N ILE A 61 -0.28 -11.79 14.14
CA ILE A 61 -0.94 -10.78 14.98
C ILE A 61 -1.50 -9.63 14.12
N TYR A 62 -0.82 -9.27 13.02
CA TYR A 62 -1.29 -8.23 12.10
C TYR A 62 -2.56 -8.61 11.33
N ARG A 63 -3.00 -9.88 11.40
CA ARG A 63 -4.27 -10.33 10.82
C ARG A 63 -5.48 -9.59 11.40
N LEU A 64 -5.42 -9.18 12.67
CA LEU A 64 -6.52 -8.49 13.37
C LEU A 64 -6.54 -6.98 13.12
N TYR A 65 -5.43 -6.39 12.66
CA TYR A 65 -5.30 -4.95 12.46
C TYR A 65 -5.87 -4.47 11.12
N PHE A 66 -5.93 -5.32 10.10
CA PHE A 66 -6.33 -4.93 8.74
C PHE A 66 -7.79 -5.25 8.38
N THR A 67 -8.49 -6.04 9.20
CA THR A 67 -9.92 -6.37 9.02
C THR A 67 -10.85 -5.44 9.80
N SER A 68 -10.29 -4.59 10.65
CA SER A 68 -11.03 -3.72 11.57
C SER A 68 -10.97 -2.30 11.02
N SER A 69 -12.08 -1.74 10.58
CA SER A 69 -12.21 -0.36 10.10
C SER A 69 -12.02 0.71 11.20
N VAL A 70 -11.31 0.40 12.30
CA VAL A 70 -11.00 1.32 13.40
C VAL A 70 -9.64 0.94 14.01
N PRO A 71 -8.66 1.85 14.11
CA PRO A 71 -7.48 1.62 14.92
C PRO A 71 -7.81 2.00 16.38
N THR A 72 -7.91 1.02 17.28
CA THR A 72 -7.78 1.32 18.71
C THR A 72 -6.28 1.38 19.04
N PRO A 73 -5.79 2.47 19.66
CA PRO A 73 -4.39 2.59 20.05
C PRO A 73 -4.17 1.89 21.40
N LEU A 74 -2.99 1.28 21.55
CA LEU A 74 -2.28 1.07 22.82
C LEU A 74 -3.05 0.33 23.95
N ALA A 75 -2.79 -0.97 24.16
CA ALA A 75 -3.41 -1.69 25.29
C ALA A 75 -2.52 -2.59 26.16
N PRO A 76 -1.25 -2.93 25.85
CA PRO A 76 -0.42 -3.46 26.95
C PRO A 76 1.09 -3.16 26.93
N LEU A 77 1.58 -2.12 26.23
CA LEU A 77 2.99 -1.69 26.35
C LEU A 77 3.23 -0.59 27.41
N ILE A 78 2.20 -0.24 28.19
CA ILE A 78 2.32 0.51 29.45
C ILE A 78 1.82 -0.42 30.59
N ARG A 79 2.48 -1.57 30.75
CA ARG A 79 2.57 -2.22 32.06
C ARG A 79 4.06 -2.29 32.40
N GLY A 80 4.56 -1.14 32.81
CA GLY A 80 5.56 -1.08 33.89
C GLY A 80 4.81 -1.09 35.20
#